data_AF-A0A933FEU1-F1
#
_entry.id   AF-A0A933FEU1-F1
#
_cell.length_a   1.000
_cell.length_b   1.000
_cell.length_c   1.000
_cell.angle_alpha   90.00
_cell.angle_beta   90.00
_cell.angle_gamma   90.00
#
_symmetry.space_group_name_H-M   'P 1'
#
loop_
_entity.id
_entity.type
_entity.pdbx_description
1 polymer ?
#
loop_
_entity_poly.entity_id
_entity_poly.type
_entity_poly.pdbx_seq_one_letter_code
_entity_poly.pdbx_strand_id
1 'polypeptide(L)'
;MPPKERLMIFLSRKIAILVVLAVAAASAHGDSEPAPGALMPPSPPRHEQRMLDNAGDLARDLAEIVAFLEQGQSYFKAFKKGTHSAQENAALVRFLETYERERDIARREVEVLGEWVKKKSELEPREESAPKR
;
A
#
# COMPACT_ATOMS: atom_id res chain seq x y z
N MET A 1 -16.21 14.80 28.08
CA MET A 1 -15.68 14.06 26.91
C MET A 1 -16.00 14.86 25.65
N PRO A 2 -15.02 15.21 24.80
CA PRO A 2 -15.23 16.14 23.70
C PRO A 2 -15.88 15.47 22.46
N PRO A 3 -16.73 16.19 21.70
CA PRO A 3 -17.63 15.66 20.67
C PRO A 3 -16.96 15.44 19.29
N LYS A 4 -15.70 15.01 19.24
CA LYS A 4 -14.94 14.93 17.97
C LYS A 4 -14.71 13.51 17.46
N GLU A 5 -15.01 12.48 18.25
CA GLU A 5 -14.65 11.08 17.89
C GLU A 5 -15.77 10.31 17.19
N ARG A 6 -16.97 10.88 17.01
CA ARG A 6 -18.07 10.20 16.31
C ARG A 6 -18.11 10.41 14.79
N LEU A 7 -17.27 11.28 14.24
CA LEU A 7 -17.34 11.66 12.83
C LEU A 7 -16.51 10.77 11.88
N MET A 8 -15.57 9.98 12.39
CA MET A 8 -14.69 9.14 11.54
C MET A 8 -15.26 7.76 11.19
N ILE A 9 -16.41 7.35 11.75
CA ILE A 9 -17.01 6.03 11.47
C ILE A 9 -18.08 6.10 10.37
N PHE A 10 -18.61 7.29 10.06
CA PHE A 10 -19.72 7.44 9.10
C PHE A 10 -19.29 7.67 7.65
N LEU A 11 -18.01 7.94 7.38
CA LEU A 11 -17.55 8.19 6.02
C LEU A 11 -17.22 6.90 5.24
N SER A 12 -17.07 5.76 5.92
CA SER A 12 -16.67 4.49 5.31
C SER A 12 -17.83 3.61 4.81
N ARG A 13 -19.10 3.98 5.04
CA ARG A 13 -20.26 3.16 4.64
C ARG A 13 -21.04 3.64 3.42
N LYS A 14 -20.85 4.88 2.96
CA LYS A 14 -21.64 5.44 1.84
C LYS A 14 -21.09 5.12 0.45
N ILE A 15 -19.83 4.68 0.34
CA ILE A 15 -19.22 4.30 -0.95
C ILE A 15 -19.57 2.85 -1.31
N ALA A 16 -19.74 1.97 -0.32
CA ALA A 16 -20.01 0.55 -0.53
C ALA A 16 -21.36 0.28 -1.22
N ILE A 17 -22.36 1.14 -1.05
CA ILE A 17 -23.73 0.90 -1.56
C ILE A 17 -23.86 1.25 -3.06
N LEU A 18 -23.02 2.14 -3.59
CA LEU A 18 -23.04 2.48 -5.02
C LEU A 18 -22.28 1.47 -5.89
N VAL A 19 -21.33 0.72 -5.33
CA VAL A 19 -20.51 -0.25 -6.07
C VAL A 19 -21.28 -1.54 -6.37
N VAL A 20 -22.20 -1.95 -5.50
CA VAL A 20 -22.94 -3.22 -5.65
C VAL A 20 -23.89 -3.21 -6.86
N LEU A 21 -24.39 -2.04 -7.29
CA LEU A 21 -25.27 -1.97 -8.47
C LEU A 21 -24.53 -2.05 -9.81
N ALA A 22 -23.23 -1.74 -9.85
CA ALA A 22 -22.45 -1.72 -11.08
C ALA A 22 -21.77 -3.08 -11.40
N VAL A 23 -21.59 -3.93 -10.38
CA VAL A 23 -20.90 -5.23 -10.49
C VAL A 23 -21.71 -6.26 -11.30
N ALA A 24 -23.02 -6.13 -11.42
CA ALA A 24 -23.85 -7.10 -12.14
C ALA A 24 -23.78 -7.01 -13.69
N ALA A 25 -23.21 -5.94 -14.25
CA ALA A 25 -23.23 -5.70 -15.71
C ALA A 25 -21.88 -5.95 -16.42
N ALA A 26 -20.79 -6.19 -15.70
CA ALA A 26 -19.44 -6.19 -16.26
C ALA A 26 -18.77 -7.58 -16.37
N SER A 27 -19.55 -8.65 -16.26
CA SER A 27 -19.08 -10.02 -16.49
C SER A 27 -19.09 -10.37 -17.99
N ALA A 28 -18.33 -9.66 -18.81
CA ALA A 28 -18.05 -10.08 -20.19
C ALA A 28 -16.92 -9.26 -20.81
N HIS A 29 -15.87 -9.97 -21.25
CA HIS A 29 -14.93 -9.63 -22.31
C HIS A 29 -13.71 -8.73 -22.00
N GLY A 30 -12.54 -9.37 -22.15
CA GLY A 30 -11.62 -9.03 -23.23
C GLY A 30 -10.36 -8.27 -22.82
N ASP A 31 -9.23 -8.99 -22.79
CA ASP A 31 -7.89 -8.42 -22.88
C ASP A 31 -7.81 -7.47 -24.09
N SER A 32 -7.89 -6.16 -23.83
CA SER A 32 -7.62 -5.13 -24.82
C SER A 32 -6.35 -4.41 -24.41
N GLU A 33 -5.38 -4.43 -25.31
CA GLU A 33 -4.12 -3.68 -25.21
C GLU A 33 -4.43 -2.19 -24.92
N PRO A 34 -3.80 -1.57 -23.90
CA PRO A 34 -4.15 -0.23 -23.48
C PRO A 34 -3.86 0.78 -24.60
N ALA A 35 -4.84 1.63 -24.93
CA ALA A 35 -4.70 2.67 -25.94
C ALA A 35 -3.48 3.57 -25.65
N PRO A 36 -2.77 4.07 -26.68
CA PRO A 36 -1.63 4.96 -26.48
C PRO A 36 -2.08 6.23 -25.74
N GLY A 37 -1.65 6.39 -24.50
CA GLY A 37 -2.07 7.45 -23.58
C GLY A 37 -2.94 7.00 -22.40
N ALA A 38 -3.33 5.73 -22.34
CA ALA A 38 -4.03 5.16 -21.20
C ALA A 38 -3.13 5.18 -19.95
N LEU A 39 -3.65 5.72 -18.85
CA LEU A 39 -2.98 5.70 -17.56
C LEU A 39 -2.89 4.25 -17.08
N MET A 40 -1.70 3.67 -17.13
CA MET A 40 -1.46 2.32 -16.61
C MET A 40 -1.24 2.35 -15.10
N PRO A 41 -1.91 1.47 -14.33
CA PRO A 41 -1.62 1.34 -12.91
C PRO A 41 -0.20 0.79 -12.71
N PRO A 42 0.48 1.17 -11.62
CA PRO A 42 1.78 0.60 -11.29
C PRO A 42 1.64 -0.90 -11.01
N SER A 43 2.70 -1.65 -11.32
CA SER A 43 2.73 -3.09 -11.07
C SER A 43 2.93 -3.36 -9.59
N PRO A 44 2.19 -4.31 -9.00
CA PRO A 44 2.38 -4.67 -7.59
C PRO A 44 3.79 -5.24 -7.35
N PRO A 45 4.32 -5.05 -6.13
CA PRO A 45 5.59 -5.66 -5.75
C PRO A 45 5.48 -7.18 -5.90
N ARG A 46 6.57 -7.79 -6.36
CA ARG A 46 6.69 -9.24 -6.33
C ARG A 46 7.33 -9.52 -4.99
N HIS A 47 6.52 -9.82 -3.97
CA HIS A 47 7.05 -10.49 -2.78
C HIS A 47 7.66 -11.79 -3.30
N GLU A 48 8.93 -11.76 -3.66
CA GLU A 48 9.64 -12.97 -4.00
C GLU A 48 9.47 -13.87 -2.77
N GLN A 49 9.29 -15.17 -2.98
CA GLN A 49 9.24 -16.17 -1.90
C GLN A 49 10.63 -16.30 -1.22
N ARG A 50 11.35 -15.20 -1.06
CA ARG A 50 12.50 -15.06 -0.18
C ARG A 50 11.95 -15.21 1.22
N MET A 51 12.47 -16.17 1.96
CA MET A 51 12.16 -16.27 3.38
C MET A 51 12.61 -14.94 4.01
N LEU A 52 11.66 -14.13 4.47
CA LEU A 52 11.92 -12.83 5.11
C LEU A 52 12.47 -13.05 6.53
N ASP A 53 13.52 -13.86 6.63
CA ASP A 53 14.06 -14.37 7.89
C ASP A 53 15.05 -13.40 8.54
N ASN A 54 15.42 -12.32 7.84
CA ASN A 54 16.34 -11.32 8.35
C ASN A 54 15.93 -9.88 7.97
N ALA A 55 16.44 -8.93 8.75
CA ALA A 55 16.15 -7.50 8.61
C ALA A 55 16.53 -6.93 7.24
N GLY A 56 17.56 -7.47 6.58
CA GLY A 56 17.99 -7.00 5.28
C GLY A 56 16.99 -7.36 4.18
N ASP A 57 16.48 -8.58 4.20
CA ASP A 57 15.48 -9.04 3.22
C ASP A 57 14.14 -8.34 3.45
N LEU A 58 13.70 -8.22 4.70
CA LEU A 58 12.49 -7.48 5.07
C LEU A 58 12.58 -5.99 4.69
N ALA A 59 13.74 -5.35 4.85
CA ALA A 59 13.93 -3.96 4.42
C ALA A 59 13.91 -3.79 2.91
N ARG A 60 14.34 -4.79 2.12
CA ARG A 60 14.26 -4.75 0.66
C ARG A 60 12.82 -4.93 0.18
N ASP A 61 12.07 -5.86 0.76
CA ASP A 61 10.63 -6.04 0.45
C ASP A 61 9.86 -4.74 0.75
N LEU A 62 10.07 -4.18 1.93
CA LEU A 62 9.49 -2.90 2.32
C LEU A 62 9.84 -1.77 1.34
N ALA A 63 11.06 -1.72 0.81
CA ALA A 63 11.47 -0.71 -0.17
C ALA A 63 10.70 -0.86 -1.49
N GLU A 64 10.45 -2.08 -1.96
CA GLU A 64 9.63 -2.34 -3.14
C GLU A 64 8.17 -1.94 -2.92
N ILE A 65 7.62 -2.27 -1.74
CA ILE A 65 6.26 -1.86 -1.37
C ILE A 65 6.14 -0.33 -1.32
N VAL A 66 7.10 0.36 -0.70
CA VAL A 66 7.10 1.84 -0.63
C VAL A 66 7.16 2.45 -2.03
N ALA A 67 8.02 1.94 -2.90
CA ALA A 67 8.10 2.41 -4.29
C ALA A 67 6.76 2.24 -5.04
N PHE A 68 6.08 1.10 -4.86
CA PHE A 68 4.74 0.88 -5.41
C PHE A 68 3.72 1.87 -4.86
N LEU A 69 3.71 2.12 -3.55
CA LEU A 69 2.78 3.06 -2.91
C LEU A 69 3.02 4.51 -3.40
N GLU A 70 4.28 4.93 -3.55
CA GLU A 70 4.62 6.27 -4.07
C GLU A 70 4.18 6.46 -5.53
N GLN A 71 4.44 5.47 -6.38
CA GLN A 71 3.96 5.46 -7.76
C GLN A 71 2.43 5.46 -7.81
N GLY A 72 1.79 4.73 -6.90
CA GLY A 72 0.35 4.67 -6.74
C GLY A 72 -0.31 6.02 -6.43
N GLN A 73 0.32 6.84 -5.59
CA GLN A 73 -0.17 8.20 -5.31
C GLN A 73 -0.11 9.09 -6.55
N SER A 74 0.98 8.98 -7.32
CA SER A 74 1.15 9.72 -8.57
C SER A 74 0.12 9.29 -9.62
N TYR A 75 -0.08 7.97 -9.76
CA TYR A 75 -1.11 7.39 -10.62
C TYR A 75 -2.50 7.87 -10.26
N PHE A 76 -2.89 7.80 -8.97
CA PHE A 76 -4.20 8.25 -8.52
C PHE A 76 -4.42 9.74 -8.76
N LYS A 77 -3.40 10.58 -8.54
CA LYS A 77 -3.46 12.02 -8.81
C LYS A 77 -3.65 12.31 -10.31
N ALA A 78 -3.02 11.53 -11.19
CA ALA A 78 -3.20 11.63 -12.62
C ALA A 78 -4.60 11.16 -13.03
N PHE A 79 -5.07 10.02 -12.49
CA PHE A 79 -6.40 9.49 -12.73
C PHE A 79 -7.50 10.44 -12.27
N LYS A 80 -7.30 11.25 -11.23
CA LYS A 80 -8.29 12.27 -10.84
C LYS A 80 -8.53 13.35 -11.89
N LYS A 81 -7.69 13.46 -12.92
CA LYS A 81 -7.82 14.43 -14.01
C LYS A 81 -8.39 13.72 -15.24
N GLY A 82 -9.50 14.24 -15.76
CA GLY A 82 -10.11 13.75 -17.00
C GLY A 82 -11.37 12.91 -16.79
N THR A 83 -11.86 12.37 -17.89
CA THR A 83 -13.02 11.48 -17.96
C THR A 83 -12.52 10.10 -18.34
N HIS A 84 -12.86 9.09 -17.56
CA HIS A 84 -12.37 7.72 -17.72
C HIS A 84 -13.46 6.79 -18.19
N SER A 85 -13.09 5.86 -19.05
CA SER A 85 -13.92 4.74 -19.46
C SER A 85 -14.26 3.82 -18.28
N ALA A 86 -15.30 3.00 -18.44
CA ALA A 86 -15.65 1.98 -17.45
C ALA A 86 -14.50 0.98 -17.19
N GLN A 87 -13.72 0.66 -18.24
CA GLN A 87 -12.57 -0.23 -18.15
C GLN A 87 -11.44 0.38 -17.32
N GLU A 88 -11.13 1.66 -17.53
CA GLU A 88 -10.14 2.40 -16.73
C GLU A 88 -10.57 2.50 -15.26
N ASN A 89 -11.85 2.73 -15.01
CA ASN A 89 -12.38 2.72 -13.64
C ASN A 89 -12.27 1.34 -12.97
N ALA A 90 -12.51 0.25 -13.72
CA ALA A 90 -12.33 -1.11 -13.21
C ALA A 90 -10.86 -1.45 -12.93
N ALA A 91 -9.93 -0.93 -13.74
CA ALA A 91 -8.49 -1.05 -13.49
C ALA A 91 -8.09 -0.27 -12.23
N LEU A 92 -8.62 0.96 -12.03
CA LEU A 92 -8.39 1.74 -10.83
C LEU A 92 -8.85 0.99 -9.57
N VAL A 93 -10.05 0.40 -9.59
CA VAL A 93 -10.57 -0.35 -8.42
C VAL A 93 -9.64 -1.51 -8.05
N ARG A 94 -9.22 -2.31 -9.02
CA ARG A 94 -8.25 -3.41 -8.80
C ARG A 94 -6.90 -2.92 -8.26
N PHE A 95 -6.44 -1.79 -8.78
CA PHE A 95 -5.24 -1.13 -8.26
C PHE A 95 -5.43 -0.71 -6.79
N LEU A 96 -6.56 -0.08 -6.44
CA LEU A 96 -6.82 0.39 -5.07
C LEU A 96 -6.92 -0.78 -4.08
N GLU A 97 -7.56 -1.89 -4.44
CA GLU A 97 -7.60 -3.10 -3.62
C GLU A 97 -6.20 -3.65 -3.33
N THR A 98 -5.32 -3.59 -4.33
CA THR A 98 -3.93 -4.02 -4.19
C THR A 98 -3.14 -3.01 -3.36
N TYR A 99 -3.31 -1.70 -3.61
CA TYR A 99 -2.72 -0.62 -2.85
C TYR A 99 -3.02 -0.70 -1.35
N GLU A 100 -4.27 -0.98 -0.98
CA GLU A 100 -4.66 -1.13 0.41
C GLU A 100 -4.00 -2.35 1.06
N ARG A 101 -3.97 -3.49 0.36
CA ARG A 101 -3.28 -4.69 0.83
C ARG A 101 -1.80 -4.44 1.08
N GLU A 102 -1.11 -3.84 0.12
CA GLU A 102 0.32 -3.54 0.21
C GLU A 102 0.62 -2.55 1.35
N ARG A 103 -0.24 -1.55 1.55
CA ARG A 103 -0.11 -0.62 2.67
C ARG A 103 -0.19 -1.33 4.03
N ASP A 104 -1.07 -2.31 4.16
CA ASP A 104 -1.21 -3.09 5.40
C ASP A 104 -0.04 -4.06 5.60
N ILE A 105 0.56 -4.58 4.52
CA ILE A 105 1.82 -5.35 4.60
C ILE A 105 2.95 -4.44 5.08
N ALA A 106 3.20 -3.31 4.40
CA ALA A 106 4.25 -2.37 4.80
C ALA A 106 4.14 -1.93 6.26
N ARG A 107 2.92 -1.70 6.76
CA ARG A 107 2.71 -1.35 8.17
C ARG A 107 3.21 -2.44 9.12
N ARG A 108 2.94 -3.71 8.81
CA ARG A 108 3.39 -4.85 9.61
C ARG A 108 4.91 -5.02 9.53
N GLU A 109 5.49 -4.87 8.35
CA GLU A 109 6.94 -4.99 8.18
C GLU A 109 7.71 -3.90 8.93
N VAL A 110 7.22 -2.66 8.92
CA VAL A 110 7.78 -1.56 9.72
C VAL A 110 7.73 -1.86 11.21
N GLU A 111 6.64 -2.48 11.69
CA GLU A 111 6.51 -2.88 13.09
C GLU A 111 7.56 -3.93 13.46
N VAL A 112 7.70 -4.99 12.66
CA VAL A 112 8.69 -6.06 12.86
C VAL A 112 10.12 -5.51 12.82
N LEU A 113 10.45 -4.68 11.82
CA LEU A 113 11.76 -4.01 11.75
C LEU A 113 12.00 -3.14 12.99
N GLY A 114 10.98 -2.42 13.45
CA GLY A 114 11.05 -1.60 14.66
C GLY A 114 11.36 -2.41 15.91
N GLU A 115 10.75 -3.60 16.07
CA GLU A 115 11.06 -4.51 17.17
C GLU A 115 12.49 -5.03 17.12
N TRP A 116 12.97 -5.42 15.92
CA TRP A 116 14.35 -5.88 15.75
C TRP A 116 15.38 -4.79 16.02
N VAL A 117 15.11 -3.56 15.58
CA VAL A 117 15.97 -2.40 15.86
C VAL A 117 16.03 -2.13 17.36
N LYS A 118 14.89 -2.13 18.06
CA LYS A 118 14.84 -1.96 19.53
C LYS A 118 15.63 -3.03 20.25
N LYS A 119 15.38 -4.30 19.92
CA LYS A 119 16.09 -5.45 20.52
C LYS A 119 17.60 -5.36 20.29
N LYS A 120 18.05 -4.93 19.11
CA LYS A 120 19.47 -4.72 18.84
C LYS A 120 20.03 -3.55 19.65
N SER A 121 19.30 -2.44 19.78
CA SER A 121 19.74 -1.28 20.57
C SER A 121 19.81 -1.55 22.08
N GLU A 122 19.03 -2.50 22.58
CA GLU A 122 19.08 -2.96 23.98
C GLU A 122 20.28 -3.90 24.24
N LEU A 123 20.76 -4.59 23.22
CA LEU A 123 21.89 -5.52 23.29
C LEU A 123 23.26 -4.85 23.12
N GLU A 124 23.30 -3.62 22.56
CA GLU A 124 24.48 -2.75 22.58
C GLU A 124 24.30 -1.67 23.67
N PRO A 125 24.45 -1.99 24.97
CA PRO A 125 24.63 -0.94 25.95
C PRO A 125 25.89 -0.18 25.54
N ARG A 126 25.75 1.13 25.34
CA ARG A 126 26.87 2.08 25.12
C ARG A 126 28.07 1.58 25.89
N GLU A 127 29.15 1.21 25.20
CA GLU A 127 30.43 0.97 25.84
C GLU A 127 30.72 2.18 26.72
N GLU A 128 30.52 1.98 28.02
CA GLU A 128 30.73 2.98 29.04
C GLU A 128 32.22 3.27 29.00
N SER A 129 32.54 4.46 28.51
CA SER A 129 33.86 5.06 28.48
C SER A 129 34.59 4.75 29.79
N ALA A 130 35.55 3.82 29.73
CA ALA A 130 36.39 3.47 30.87
C ALA A 130 37.05 4.74 31.43
N PRO A 131 36.97 5.01 32.75
CA PRO A 131 37.70 6.12 33.34
C PRO A 131 39.19 5.80 33.28
N LYS A 132 39.94 6.57 32.47
CA LYS A 132 41.40 6.62 32.56
C LYS A 132 41.76 7.06 33.98
N ARG A 133 42.41 6.19 34.75
CA ARG A 133 43.22 6.55 35.91
C ARG A 133 44.65 6.09 35.66
#